data_AF-A0A1Z4I602-F1
#
_entry.id   AF-A0A1Z4I602-F1
#
_cell.length_a   1.000
_cell.length_b   1.000
_cell.length_c   1.000
_cell.angle_alpha   90.00
_cell.angle_beta   90.00
_cell.angle_gamma   90.00
#
_symmetry.space_group_name_H-M   'P 1'
#
loop_
_entity.id
_entity.type
_entity.pdbx_description
1 polymer ?
#
loop_
_entity_poly.entity_id
_entity_poly.type
_entity_poly.pdbx_seq_one_letter_code
_entity_poly.pdbx_strand_id
1 'polypeptide(L)'
;MIRPHKKKQFNFGNNWFQRLTTTVIIGSFLHTTFTVPATAQDAGFVGITNQATYTYSYEEDGKKIIYQQTTEQININPGPLVDPLGRILGCGGTLLPDYTGFSVAVYEPNPNDPTGTELGQLVSLTRTEVPDIANNNIPGGLAPNTENSNPYFITNNPPGVYNFLLDPNRGQTNPGRTYIFVVNPPSDSIYQQRRIKIQILDSTNINNNNIVRYVATSLDGQPIRTTGETRVEDRVVLVPNAELVGLDLLAFEFTTNMCQPNQVQLIKTGDRAAAEPGDTVIYRLSVKNLSDVTLNNVVITDSLPFGFNFIPKSVRGELNGQPITFTPVSNGNNITLRTNANLPVGQVINIAYAAQLTADAVRGTGRNSAIVNAQRADNGFSTKDGPATHQLKIRPGIVADCGTIIGRVFEDKNFDGEQQPGEPGIANAVIFLQDGNRITTDPKGLFSLANVLPGSHVGVLDLSSVPGYQLAPNKKFKERNSQSRLVRLEPGGLVRMNFAVTPTSQEVMKP
;
A
#
# COMPACT_ATOMS: atom_id res chain seq x y z
N MET A 1 -47.37 27.30 95.33
CA MET A 1 -46.75 28.37 94.50
C MET A 1 -45.24 28.24 94.71
N ILE A 2 -44.32 28.23 93.74
CA ILE A 2 -44.29 28.86 92.40
C ILE A 2 -43.84 27.85 91.31
N ARG A 3 -43.99 28.23 90.02
CA ARG A 3 -43.75 27.44 88.79
C ARG A 3 -42.26 27.41 88.33
N PRO A 4 -41.89 26.60 87.31
CA PRO A 4 -40.51 26.14 87.03
C PRO A 4 -39.87 26.75 85.77
N HIS A 5 -38.63 26.35 85.41
CA HIS A 5 -38.22 26.29 83.99
C HIS A 5 -37.20 25.20 83.56
N LYS A 6 -37.67 24.38 82.60
CA LYS A 6 -37.02 23.76 81.40
C LYS A 6 -35.66 23.00 81.46
N LYS A 7 -35.74 21.72 81.07
CA LYS A 7 -35.04 20.99 79.97
C LYS A 7 -33.63 21.51 79.55
N LYS A 8 -32.61 20.65 79.35
CA LYS A 8 -32.59 19.46 78.47
C LYS A 8 -31.66 18.33 78.97
N GLN A 9 -31.85 17.13 78.41
CA GLN A 9 -31.08 15.90 78.66
C GLN A 9 -29.71 15.91 77.94
N PHE A 10 -28.76 15.07 78.39
CA PHE A 10 -28.45 13.80 77.71
C PHE A 10 -27.69 12.84 78.65
N ASN A 11 -28.09 11.56 78.68
CA ASN A 11 -27.44 10.52 79.47
C ASN A 11 -26.27 9.90 78.70
N PHE A 12 -25.17 9.68 79.39
CA PHE A 12 -24.23 8.58 79.09
C PHE A 12 -24.17 7.66 80.31
N GLY A 13 -24.23 6.35 80.07
CA GLY A 13 -24.04 5.30 81.06
C GLY A 13 -23.92 3.96 80.31
N ASN A 14 -22.76 3.30 80.39
CA ASN A 14 -22.34 2.42 81.49
C ASN A 14 -22.97 1.03 81.35
N ASN A 15 -22.30 -0.10 81.64
CA ASN A 15 -20.99 -0.34 82.27
C ASN A 15 -20.55 -1.78 81.87
N TRP A 16 -19.36 -2.32 82.17
CA TRP A 16 -18.37 -2.06 83.24
C TRP A 16 -16.97 -1.71 82.60
N PHE A 17 -15.79 -1.60 83.26
CA PHE A 17 -15.19 -2.34 84.40
C PHE A 17 -14.92 -3.83 84.05
N GLN A 18 -14.05 -4.59 84.72
CA GLN A 18 -13.44 -4.44 86.05
C GLN A 18 -11.90 -4.64 86.06
N ARG A 19 -11.19 -3.74 86.78
CA ARG A 19 -10.25 -3.99 87.93
C ARG A 19 -8.96 -4.83 87.71
N LEU A 20 -7.82 -4.64 88.41
CA LEU A 20 -7.30 -3.71 89.46
C LEU A 20 -5.87 -3.24 89.03
N THR A 21 -5.36 -2.04 89.34
CA THR A 21 -4.57 -1.67 90.56
C THR A 21 -3.46 -2.70 90.89
N THR A 22 -2.16 -2.43 91.08
CA THR A 22 -1.35 -1.24 91.53
C THR A 22 0.12 -1.49 91.01
N THR A 23 1.19 -0.67 91.05
CA THR A 23 1.60 0.50 91.86
C THR A 23 2.50 1.48 91.04
N VAL A 24 3.67 1.93 91.57
CA VAL A 24 4.53 3.05 91.10
C VAL A 24 6.00 2.78 91.52
N ILE A 25 7.02 3.20 90.73
CA ILE A 25 8.14 4.13 91.08
C ILE A 25 9.40 3.99 90.17
N ILE A 26 9.70 5.09 89.46
CA ILE A 26 11.00 5.74 89.11
C ILE A 26 12.26 4.87 88.82
N GLY A 27 12.92 5.12 87.68
CA GLY A 27 14.32 4.67 87.47
C GLY A 27 14.98 5.01 86.12
N SER A 28 15.56 6.21 86.02
CA SER A 28 16.80 6.56 85.27
C SER A 28 16.95 6.35 83.74
N PHE A 29 17.54 7.36 83.09
CA PHE A 29 17.98 7.35 81.70
C PHE A 29 19.15 6.39 81.45
N LEU A 30 19.06 5.59 80.37
CA LEU A 30 20.21 5.06 79.63
C LEU A 30 19.83 4.95 78.15
N HIS A 31 20.40 5.80 77.30
CA HIS A 31 20.23 5.68 75.85
C HIS A 31 20.95 4.42 75.36
N THR A 32 20.16 3.46 74.87
CA THR A 32 20.65 2.31 74.10
C THR A 32 19.95 2.33 72.75
N THR A 33 20.73 2.49 71.68
CA THR A 33 20.23 2.46 70.31
C THR A 33 19.94 1.01 69.90
N PHE A 34 18.75 0.53 70.20
CA PHE A 34 18.25 -0.71 69.60
C PHE A 34 17.86 -0.45 68.15
N THR A 35 18.64 -1.01 67.22
CA THR A 35 18.20 -1.18 65.83
C THR A 35 17.08 -2.22 65.81
N VAL A 36 15.84 -1.77 65.82
CA VAL A 36 14.70 -2.64 65.50
C VAL A 36 14.78 -2.93 63.99
N PRO A 37 14.89 -4.20 63.55
CA PRO A 37 14.64 -4.51 62.16
C PRO A 37 13.16 -4.24 61.88
N ALA A 38 12.87 -3.21 61.11
CA ALA A 38 11.54 -2.99 60.58
C ALA A 38 11.24 -4.11 59.57
N THR A 39 10.72 -5.23 60.05
CA THR A 39 10.08 -6.22 59.19
C THR A 39 8.87 -5.54 58.56
N ALA A 40 8.98 -5.18 57.28
CA ALA A 40 7.84 -4.73 56.51
C ALA A 40 6.76 -5.81 56.58
N GLN A 41 5.65 -5.49 57.24
CA GLN A 41 4.52 -6.40 57.34
C GLN A 41 3.85 -6.41 55.97
N ASP A 42 3.97 -7.55 55.28
CA ASP A 42 3.48 -7.74 53.92
C ASP A 42 2.00 -7.33 53.84
N ALA A 43 1.72 -6.31 53.02
CA ALA A 43 0.39 -5.71 52.92
C ALA A 43 -0.50 -6.64 52.09
N GLY A 44 -1.08 -7.63 52.76
CA GLY A 44 -1.85 -8.71 52.15
C GLY A 44 -2.79 -8.21 51.06
N PHE A 45 -2.58 -8.69 49.84
CA PHE A 45 -3.31 -8.27 48.65
C PHE A 45 -4.82 -8.37 48.84
N VAL A 46 -5.53 -7.26 48.61
CA VAL A 46 -7.00 -7.26 48.53
C VAL A 46 -7.40 -7.95 47.23
N GLY A 47 -7.85 -9.20 47.32
CA GLY A 47 -8.35 -9.95 46.18
C GLY A 47 -9.63 -9.34 45.63
N ILE A 48 -9.53 -8.53 44.57
CA ILE A 48 -10.70 -7.98 43.87
C ILE A 48 -11.29 -9.06 42.97
N THR A 49 -12.47 -9.55 43.31
CA THR A 49 -13.22 -10.53 42.49
C THR A 49 -14.19 -9.80 41.58
N ASN A 50 -13.73 -9.39 40.40
CA ASN A 50 -14.60 -8.80 39.37
C ASN A 50 -15.25 -9.90 38.51
N GLN A 51 -16.17 -10.67 39.11
CA GLN A 51 -16.99 -11.65 38.39
C GLN A 51 -18.47 -11.31 38.57
N ALA A 52 -19.20 -11.22 37.46
CA ALA A 52 -20.66 -11.15 37.48
C ALA A 52 -21.23 -12.54 37.17
N THR A 53 -22.22 -12.97 37.95
CA THR A 53 -23.02 -14.17 37.63
C THR A 53 -24.38 -13.73 37.14
N TYR A 54 -24.79 -14.20 35.96
CA TYR A 54 -26.17 -14.08 35.50
C TYR A 54 -26.84 -15.44 35.44
N THR A 55 -28.11 -15.45 35.81
CA THR A 55 -28.97 -16.62 35.76
C THR A 55 -30.24 -16.22 35.02
N TYR A 56 -30.60 -16.94 33.96
CA TYR A 56 -31.92 -16.84 33.35
C TYR A 56 -32.56 -18.22 33.27
N SER A 57 -33.89 -18.24 33.38
CA SER A 57 -34.67 -19.48 33.34
C SER A 57 -35.88 -19.33 32.44
N TYR A 58 -36.16 -20.36 31.65
CA TYR A 58 -37.37 -20.47 30.85
C TYR A 58 -37.95 -21.88 30.98
N GLU A 59 -39.21 -22.05 30.61
CA GLU A 59 -39.89 -23.34 30.65
C GLU A 59 -40.06 -23.88 29.24
N GLU A 60 -39.68 -25.15 29.05
CA GLU A 60 -39.80 -25.90 27.81
C GLU A 60 -40.34 -27.30 28.18
N ASP A 61 -41.42 -27.73 27.53
CA ASP A 61 -42.17 -28.97 27.84
C ASP A 61 -42.48 -29.20 29.33
N GLY A 62 -42.88 -28.13 30.04
CA GLY A 62 -43.24 -28.18 31.46
C GLY A 62 -42.07 -28.42 32.41
N LYS A 63 -40.82 -28.36 31.92
CA LYS A 63 -39.61 -28.38 32.73
C LYS A 63 -38.98 -27.00 32.72
N LYS A 64 -38.70 -26.47 33.92
CA LYS A 64 -37.96 -25.23 34.10
C LYS A 64 -36.46 -25.49 33.90
N ILE A 65 -35.90 -24.95 32.83
CA ILE A 65 -34.46 -24.99 32.54
C ILE A 65 -33.84 -23.70 33.08
N ILE A 66 -32.71 -23.82 33.77
CA ILE A 66 -31.98 -22.70 34.38
C ILE A 66 -30.57 -22.69 33.82
N TYR A 67 -30.21 -21.61 33.13
CA TYR A 67 -28.84 -21.36 32.68
C TYR A 67 -28.21 -20.34 33.61
N GLN A 68 -27.07 -20.72 34.20
CA GLN A 68 -26.25 -19.86 35.04
C GLN A 68 -24.83 -19.84 34.48
N GLN A 69 -24.31 -18.64 34.23
CA GLN A 69 -22.92 -18.44 33.84
C GLN A 69 -22.30 -17.31 34.67
N THR A 70 -21.00 -17.43 34.90
CA THR A 70 -20.18 -16.47 35.63
C THR A 70 -19.10 -15.97 34.68
N THR A 71 -18.87 -14.66 34.60
CA THR A 71 -17.82 -14.08 33.76
C THR A 71 -16.44 -14.53 34.24
N GLU A 72 -15.47 -14.62 33.34
CA GLU A 72 -14.10 -15.01 33.71
C GLU A 72 -13.48 -14.01 34.71
N GLN A 73 -12.67 -14.52 35.64
CA GLN A 73 -11.96 -13.68 36.61
C GLN A 73 -10.68 -13.12 36.00
N ILE A 74 -10.55 -11.79 35.97
CA ILE A 74 -9.27 -11.16 35.65
C ILE A 74 -8.29 -11.45 36.80
N ASN A 75 -7.24 -12.21 36.51
CA ASN A 75 -6.20 -12.53 37.47
C ASN A 75 -5.18 -11.38 37.54
N ILE A 76 -5.15 -10.69 38.68
CA ILE A 76 -4.36 -9.44 38.89
C ILE A 76 -3.03 -9.69 39.59
N ASN A 77 -2.49 -10.91 39.53
CA ASN A 77 -1.24 -11.27 40.20
C ASN A 77 -0.06 -10.55 39.53
N PRO A 78 0.51 -9.48 40.11
CA PRO A 78 1.52 -8.68 39.45
C PRO A 78 2.87 -9.33 39.73
N GLY A 79 3.30 -10.21 38.83
CA GLY A 79 4.74 -10.44 38.68
C GLY A 79 5.40 -9.09 38.35
N PRO A 80 6.68 -8.87 38.72
CA PRO A 80 7.40 -7.67 38.32
C PRO A 80 7.42 -7.59 36.78
N LEU A 81 6.58 -6.72 36.23
CA LEU A 81 6.38 -6.58 34.80
C LEU A 81 7.63 -5.95 34.19
N VAL A 82 8.32 -6.74 33.37
CA VAL A 82 9.43 -6.27 32.56
C VAL A 82 8.89 -5.31 31.50
N ASP A 83 9.47 -4.11 31.42
CA ASP A 83 9.20 -3.10 30.40
C ASP A 83 9.26 -3.73 28.98
N PRO A 84 8.17 -3.70 28.18
CA PRO A 84 8.07 -4.42 26.90
C PRO A 84 8.76 -3.68 25.75
N LEU A 85 10.04 -3.33 25.96
CA LEU A 85 10.90 -2.53 25.08
C LEU A 85 10.78 -2.93 23.59
N GLY A 86 10.47 -1.94 22.74
CA GLY A 86 10.27 -2.12 21.31
C GLY A 86 11.54 -2.63 20.61
N ARG A 87 11.39 -3.43 19.54
CA ARG A 87 12.53 -4.03 18.85
C ARG A 87 12.30 -4.12 17.34
N ILE A 88 13.26 -3.60 16.57
CA ILE A 88 13.33 -3.78 15.12
C ILE A 88 13.79 -5.21 14.83
N LEU A 89 13.04 -5.96 14.01
CA LEU A 89 13.35 -7.33 13.60
C LEU A 89 13.39 -7.42 12.06
N GLY A 90 13.98 -8.49 11.53
CA GLY A 90 13.85 -8.87 10.13
C GLY A 90 12.45 -9.42 9.81
N CYS A 91 12.16 -9.59 8.52
CA CYS A 91 10.84 -10.03 8.05
C CYS A 91 10.33 -11.34 8.70
N GLY A 92 11.23 -12.28 9.02
CA GLY A 92 10.91 -13.53 9.71
C GLY A 92 10.87 -13.47 11.25
N GLY A 93 10.97 -12.29 11.86
CA GLY A 93 11.05 -12.13 13.32
C GLY A 93 12.41 -12.44 13.95
N THR A 94 13.46 -12.57 13.14
CA THR A 94 14.85 -12.71 13.60
C THR A 94 15.52 -11.36 13.80
N LEU A 95 16.67 -11.29 14.47
CA LEU A 95 17.48 -10.07 14.51
C LEU A 95 18.00 -9.71 13.10
N LEU A 96 18.20 -8.42 12.84
CA LEU A 96 18.96 -7.96 11.67
C LEU A 96 20.46 -8.29 11.85
N PRO A 97 21.23 -8.50 10.76
CA PRO A 97 22.66 -8.77 10.86
C PRO A 97 23.46 -7.61 11.47
N ASP A 98 23.02 -6.38 11.25
CA ASP A 98 23.61 -5.14 11.78
C ASP A 98 22.52 -4.07 11.88
N TYR A 99 22.56 -3.28 12.95
CA TYR A 99 21.69 -2.12 13.18
C TYR A 99 22.44 -0.77 13.08
N THR A 100 23.73 -0.77 12.70
CA THR A 100 24.52 0.45 12.54
C THR A 100 23.84 1.43 11.58
N GLY A 101 23.72 2.69 12.00
CA GLY A 101 23.10 3.75 11.20
C GLY A 101 21.56 3.73 11.17
N PHE A 102 20.89 2.75 11.78
CA PHE A 102 19.45 2.83 11.98
C PHE A 102 19.09 3.91 13.01
N SER A 103 17.97 4.58 12.79
CA SER A 103 17.32 5.42 13.81
C SER A 103 15.82 5.18 13.84
N VAL A 104 15.22 5.48 14.99
CA VAL A 104 13.77 5.53 15.18
C VAL A 104 13.36 6.91 15.62
N ALA A 105 12.15 7.31 15.27
CA ALA A 105 11.62 8.62 15.62
C ALA A 105 10.10 8.59 15.76
N VAL A 106 9.57 9.49 16.59
CA VAL A 106 8.13 9.74 16.71
C VAL A 106 7.84 11.14 16.20
N TYR A 107 6.92 11.24 15.24
CA TYR A 107 6.44 12.50 14.65
C TYR A 107 4.97 12.74 15.02
N GLU A 108 4.61 14.01 15.16
CA GLU A 108 3.22 14.45 15.01
C GLU A 108 2.84 14.31 13.51
N PRO A 109 1.58 13.97 13.16
CA PRO A 109 1.10 14.05 11.79
C PRO A 109 1.18 15.48 11.24
N ASN A 110 1.38 15.62 9.93
CA ASN A 110 1.35 16.92 9.27
C ASN A 110 -0.06 17.55 9.42
N PRO A 111 -0.21 18.74 10.05
CA PRO A 111 -1.53 19.36 10.28
C PRO A 111 -2.25 19.78 8.99
N ASN A 112 -1.54 19.86 7.86
CA ASN A 112 -2.12 20.15 6.55
C ASN A 112 -2.56 18.88 5.79
N ASP A 113 -2.28 17.68 6.33
CA ASP A 113 -2.72 16.40 5.76
C ASP A 113 -3.94 15.87 6.53
N PRO A 114 -5.16 15.91 5.95
CA PRO A 114 -6.36 15.41 6.61
C PRO A 114 -6.38 13.89 6.78
N THR A 115 -5.49 13.14 6.11
CA THR A 115 -5.35 11.70 6.32
C THR A 115 -4.49 11.37 7.54
N GLY A 116 -3.66 12.31 8.00
CA GLY A 116 -2.69 12.13 9.08
C GLY A 116 -1.73 10.98 8.82
N THR A 117 -1.18 10.90 7.61
CA THR A 117 -0.21 9.90 7.14
C THR A 117 1.14 10.51 6.76
N GLU A 118 1.17 11.81 6.45
CA GLU A 118 2.41 12.55 6.22
C GLU A 118 3.08 13.04 7.50
N LEU A 119 4.42 13.10 7.47
CA LEU A 119 5.23 13.48 8.62
C LEU A 119 5.15 14.98 8.88
N GLY A 120 4.81 15.35 10.12
CA GLY A 120 4.89 16.70 10.64
C GLY A 120 6.22 16.96 11.36
N GLN A 121 6.13 17.58 12.54
CA GLN A 121 7.29 17.84 13.40
C GLN A 121 7.61 16.63 14.28
N LEU A 122 8.87 16.51 14.74
CA LEU A 122 9.24 15.54 15.76
C LEU A 122 8.47 15.83 17.07
N VAL A 123 7.98 14.79 17.73
CA VAL A 123 7.35 14.92 19.05
C VAL A 123 8.39 15.42 20.05
N SER A 124 8.09 16.54 20.71
CA SER A 124 8.91 17.08 21.80
C SER A 124 8.72 16.23 23.05
N LEU A 125 9.61 15.25 23.24
CA LEU A 125 9.64 14.40 24.43
C LEU A 125 10.22 15.15 25.64
N THR A 126 9.96 14.61 26.84
CA THR A 126 10.55 15.13 28.09
C THR A 126 11.90 14.45 28.30
N ARG A 127 12.96 15.26 28.51
CA ARG A 127 14.34 14.77 28.68
C ARG A 127 14.50 14.04 30.01
N THR A 128 15.37 13.04 30.01
CA THR A 128 15.57 12.10 31.12
C THR A 128 17.06 11.88 31.39
N GLU A 129 17.42 11.17 32.46
CA GLU A 129 18.82 10.84 32.76
C GLU A 129 19.00 9.52 33.52
N VAL A 130 20.18 8.91 33.45
CA VAL A 130 20.51 7.70 34.25
C VAL A 130 21.92 7.85 34.82
N PRO A 131 22.13 7.71 36.14
CA PRO A 131 21.11 7.52 37.19
C PRO A 131 20.26 8.78 37.44
N ASP A 132 19.10 8.61 38.06
CA ASP A 132 18.22 9.70 38.51
C ASP A 132 18.88 10.52 39.63
N ILE A 133 19.14 11.81 39.40
CA ILE A 133 19.78 12.70 40.39
C ILE A 133 18.70 13.48 41.16
N ALA A 134 18.44 13.03 42.39
CA ALA A 134 17.45 13.63 43.27
C ALA A 134 17.53 15.17 43.35
N ASN A 135 16.38 15.82 43.14
CA ASN A 135 16.14 17.28 43.19
C ASN A 135 16.66 18.13 42.01
N ASN A 136 17.04 17.54 40.87
CA ASN A 136 17.43 18.31 39.67
C ASN A 136 16.28 18.60 38.68
N ASN A 137 15.07 18.08 38.94
CA ASN A 137 13.88 18.14 38.06
C ASN A 137 14.05 17.48 36.68
N ILE A 138 15.03 16.57 36.51
CA ILE A 138 15.18 15.71 35.34
C ILE A 138 14.82 14.29 35.80
N PRO A 139 13.69 13.73 35.37
CA PRO A 139 13.26 12.41 35.83
C PRO A 139 14.14 11.29 35.24
N GLY A 140 14.35 10.23 36.03
CA GLY A 140 15.13 9.05 35.63
C GLY A 140 14.68 8.42 34.31
N GLY A 141 15.62 8.12 33.42
CA GLY A 141 15.36 7.49 32.12
C GLY A 141 15.45 5.97 32.15
N LEU A 142 15.08 5.34 31.04
CA LEU A 142 15.19 3.89 30.85
C LEU A 142 16.05 3.53 29.63
N ALA A 143 16.84 2.47 29.76
CA ALA A 143 17.68 1.98 28.68
C ALA A 143 16.83 1.29 27.58
N PRO A 144 17.23 1.35 26.29
CA PRO A 144 18.51 1.89 25.81
C PRO A 144 18.50 3.40 25.46
N ASN A 145 17.35 4.09 25.47
CA ASN A 145 17.23 5.54 25.24
C ASN A 145 17.19 6.33 26.57
N THR A 146 18.30 6.33 27.29
CA THR A 146 18.41 6.88 28.66
C THR A 146 18.21 8.40 28.78
N GLU A 147 18.25 9.14 27.67
CA GLU A 147 17.95 10.58 27.62
C GLU A 147 16.60 10.91 26.94
N ASN A 148 15.84 9.89 26.51
CA ASN A 148 14.60 10.02 25.74
C ASN A 148 14.76 10.90 24.48
N SER A 149 15.90 10.74 23.81
CA SER A 149 16.24 11.47 22.58
C SER A 149 15.33 11.06 21.44
N ASN A 150 14.85 12.03 20.66
CA ASN A 150 14.03 11.83 19.46
C ASN A 150 14.55 12.71 18.31
N PRO A 151 15.12 12.15 17.23
CA PRO A 151 15.30 10.73 16.95
C PRO A 151 16.26 10.01 17.92
N TYR A 152 16.07 8.70 18.06
CA TYR A 152 16.98 7.80 18.77
C TYR A 152 17.76 6.94 17.77
N PHE A 153 19.08 6.86 17.91
CA PHE A 153 19.93 6.01 17.07
C PHE A 153 20.09 4.63 17.69
N ILE A 154 19.82 3.59 16.89
CA ILE A 154 19.78 2.20 17.35
C ILE A 154 21.21 1.67 17.49
N THR A 155 21.42 0.81 18.49
CA THR A 155 22.71 0.15 18.72
C THR A 155 22.62 -1.35 18.47
N ASN A 156 23.78 -2.00 18.34
CA ASN A 156 23.92 -3.45 18.32
C ASN A 156 23.97 -4.09 19.72
N ASN A 157 23.90 -3.31 20.80
CA ASN A 157 23.99 -3.82 22.17
C ASN A 157 23.18 -2.95 23.16
N PRO A 158 21.93 -3.33 23.51
CA PRO A 158 21.19 -4.50 23.02
C PRO A 158 20.70 -4.33 21.56
N PRO A 159 20.79 -5.36 20.70
CA PRO A 159 20.59 -5.23 19.26
C PRO A 159 19.14 -4.92 18.88
N GLY A 160 18.94 -3.79 18.20
CA GLY A 160 17.65 -3.42 17.60
C GLY A 160 16.60 -2.89 18.57
N VAL A 161 16.94 -2.73 19.87
CA VAL A 161 16.00 -2.32 20.91
C VAL A 161 15.89 -0.79 20.97
N TYR A 162 14.71 -0.28 21.29
CA TYR A 162 14.45 1.14 21.52
C TYR A 162 13.30 1.36 22.51
N ASN A 163 13.23 2.57 23.05
CA ASN A 163 12.12 3.05 23.87
C ASN A 163 11.92 4.56 23.68
N PHE A 164 10.69 5.00 23.93
CA PHE A 164 10.29 6.41 23.95
C PHE A 164 9.32 6.59 25.11
N LEU A 165 9.55 7.62 25.92
CA LEU A 165 8.79 7.89 27.13
C LEU A 165 7.86 9.08 26.84
N LEU A 166 6.55 8.86 26.89
CA LEU A 166 5.51 9.83 26.51
C LEU A 166 4.86 10.41 27.77
N ASP A 167 4.88 11.73 27.88
CA ASP A 167 4.53 12.48 29.08
C ASP A 167 3.02 12.77 29.18
N PRO A 168 2.28 12.16 30.14
CA PRO A 168 0.85 12.38 30.35
C PRO A 168 0.53 13.80 30.84
N ASN A 169 1.44 14.42 31.61
CA ASN A 169 1.25 15.78 32.11
C ASN A 169 1.32 16.81 30.97
N ARG A 170 2.00 16.46 29.86
CA ARG A 170 1.98 17.19 28.58
C ARG A 170 0.86 16.73 27.64
N GLY A 171 -0.03 15.87 28.12
CA GLY A 171 -1.17 15.32 27.38
C GLY A 171 -0.77 14.49 26.17
N GLN A 172 0.40 13.85 26.19
CA GLN A 172 0.87 12.99 25.08
C GLN A 172 0.15 11.64 25.04
N THR A 173 -0.44 11.22 26.15
CA THR A 173 -1.26 9.99 26.26
C THR A 173 -2.76 10.25 26.17
N ASN A 174 -3.21 11.48 25.86
CA ASN A 174 -4.62 11.82 25.82
C ASN A 174 -5.39 11.09 24.69
N PRO A 175 -6.66 10.70 24.89
CA PRO A 175 -7.49 10.11 23.84
C PRO A 175 -7.58 11.00 22.60
N GLY A 176 -7.47 10.39 21.42
CA GLY A 176 -7.42 11.10 20.14
C GLY A 176 -6.03 11.61 19.72
N ARG A 177 -5.02 11.59 20.60
CA ARG A 177 -3.63 11.82 20.19
C ARG A 177 -3.23 10.83 19.10
N THR A 178 -2.51 11.32 18.10
CA THR A 178 -2.07 10.54 16.95
C THR A 178 -0.60 10.82 16.70
N TYR A 179 0.19 9.77 16.44
CA TYR A 179 1.61 9.83 16.17
C TYR A 179 1.97 9.02 14.92
N ILE A 180 3.11 9.31 14.32
CA ILE A 180 3.72 8.48 13.29
C ILE A 180 5.08 8.04 13.81
N PHE A 181 5.18 6.75 14.14
CA PHE A 181 6.45 6.09 14.44
C PHE A 181 7.15 5.72 13.15
N VAL A 182 8.42 6.09 13.03
CA VAL A 182 9.24 5.91 11.83
C VAL A 182 10.49 5.12 12.18
N VAL A 183 10.78 4.07 11.40
CA VAL A 183 12.08 3.40 11.40
C VAL A 183 12.83 3.83 10.15
N ASN A 184 14.01 4.41 10.35
CA ASN A 184 14.91 4.91 9.31
C ASN A 184 16.15 4.02 9.23
N PRO A 185 16.29 3.18 8.20
CA PRO A 185 17.55 2.54 7.85
C PRO A 185 18.60 3.57 7.36
N PRO A 186 19.90 3.22 7.36
CA PRO A 186 20.92 4.05 6.72
C PRO A 186 20.72 4.15 5.20
N SER A 187 21.32 5.16 4.57
CA SER A 187 21.06 5.52 3.15
C SER A 187 21.46 4.45 2.12
N ASP A 188 22.35 3.53 2.50
CA ASP A 188 22.84 2.40 1.71
C ASP A 188 22.12 1.07 2.06
N SER A 189 21.08 1.12 2.90
CA SER A 189 20.37 -0.07 3.36
C SER A 189 19.53 -0.74 2.27
N ILE A 190 19.47 -2.07 2.34
CA ILE A 190 18.55 -2.91 1.57
C ILE A 190 17.11 -2.89 2.10
N TYR A 191 16.88 -2.26 3.26
CA TYR A 191 15.57 -2.08 3.88
C TYR A 191 15.03 -0.68 3.60
N GLN A 192 13.71 -0.55 3.45
CA GLN A 192 13.05 0.75 3.26
C GLN A 192 12.59 1.35 4.60
N GLN A 193 12.41 2.68 4.62
CA GLN A 193 11.80 3.39 5.75
C GLN A 193 10.41 2.79 6.06
N ARG A 194 10.16 2.48 7.33
CA ARG A 194 8.84 2.01 7.81
C ARG A 194 8.09 3.16 8.46
N ARG A 195 6.77 3.22 8.26
CA ARG A 195 5.90 4.21 8.91
C ARG A 195 4.68 3.52 9.52
N ILE A 196 4.49 3.73 10.82
CA ILE A 196 3.36 3.17 11.59
C ILE A 196 2.61 4.34 12.22
N LYS A 197 1.36 4.56 11.79
CA LYS A 197 0.45 5.48 12.44
C LYS A 197 -0.05 4.86 13.74
N ILE A 198 -0.05 5.65 14.80
CA ILE A 198 -0.47 5.28 16.15
C ILE A 198 -1.59 6.24 16.53
N GLN A 199 -2.68 5.72 17.05
CA GLN A 199 -3.77 6.53 17.59
C GLN A 199 -4.10 6.05 19.00
N ILE A 200 -4.10 6.97 19.96
CA ILE A 200 -4.54 6.70 21.32
C ILE A 200 -6.06 6.69 21.34
N LEU A 201 -6.65 5.58 21.79
CA LEU A 201 -8.10 5.41 21.90
C LEU A 201 -8.60 5.87 23.27
N ASP A 202 -7.99 5.38 24.35
CA ASP A 202 -8.41 5.64 25.73
C ASP A 202 -7.20 5.73 26.67
N SER A 203 -7.35 6.49 27.75
CA SER A 203 -6.36 6.60 28.83
C SER A 203 -7.04 6.72 30.19
N THR A 204 -6.88 5.73 31.08
CA THR A 204 -7.44 5.79 32.44
C THR A 204 -6.36 6.10 33.47
N ASN A 205 -6.43 7.31 34.05
CA ASN A 205 -5.61 7.74 35.19
C ASN A 205 -6.13 7.08 36.48
N ILE A 206 -5.47 6.03 36.97
CA ILE A 206 -5.83 5.40 38.26
C ILE A 206 -4.57 5.32 39.14
N ASN A 207 -4.57 6.05 40.26
CA ASN A 207 -3.46 6.09 41.23
C ASN A 207 -2.10 6.43 40.59
N ASN A 208 -2.10 7.41 39.68
CA ASN A 208 -0.99 7.81 38.82
C ASN A 208 -0.41 6.70 37.90
N ASN A 209 -1.03 5.51 37.83
CA ASN A 209 -0.77 4.57 36.74
C ASN A 209 -1.75 4.86 35.59
N ASN A 210 -1.20 5.17 34.42
CA ASN A 210 -1.98 5.29 33.19
C ASN A 210 -2.12 3.93 32.52
N ILE A 211 -3.34 3.52 32.22
CA ILE A 211 -3.57 2.45 31.23
C ILE A 211 -3.93 3.12 29.91
N VAL A 212 -3.12 2.89 28.88
CA VAL A 212 -3.34 3.44 27.55
C VAL A 212 -3.79 2.33 26.61
N ARG A 213 -4.92 2.54 25.92
CA ARG A 213 -5.37 1.71 24.80
C ARG A 213 -5.05 2.43 23.50
N TYR A 214 -4.41 1.74 22.56
CA TYR A 214 -4.03 2.32 21.27
C TYR A 214 -4.35 1.40 20.08
N VAL A 215 -4.36 2.01 18.91
CA VAL A 215 -4.38 1.35 17.60
C VAL A 215 -3.12 1.72 16.84
N ALA A 216 -2.47 0.72 16.25
CA ALA A 216 -1.36 0.92 15.31
C ALA A 216 -1.77 0.47 13.91
N THR A 217 -1.40 1.23 12.88
CA THR A 217 -1.71 0.95 11.47
C THR A 217 -0.48 1.24 10.60
N SER A 218 -0.04 0.26 9.83
CA SER A 218 1.03 0.41 8.84
C SER A 218 0.59 1.38 7.74
N LEU A 219 1.44 2.35 7.42
CA LEU A 219 1.24 3.28 6.30
C LEU A 219 1.95 2.82 5.02
N ASP A 220 2.83 1.83 5.13
CA ASP A 220 3.62 1.23 4.05
C ASP A 220 2.99 -0.07 3.48
N GLY A 221 1.89 -0.54 4.08
CA GLY A 221 1.22 -1.79 3.75
C GLY A 221 1.95 -3.07 4.19
N GLN A 222 3.11 -2.98 4.85
CA GLN A 222 3.85 -4.13 5.36
C GLN A 222 3.39 -4.52 6.77
N PRO A 223 3.24 -5.82 7.10
CA PRO A 223 2.83 -6.29 8.43
C PRO A 223 3.62 -5.66 9.58
N ILE A 224 2.92 -5.22 10.64
CA ILE A 224 3.55 -4.64 11.83
C ILE A 224 4.26 -5.73 12.64
N ARG A 225 3.65 -6.93 12.74
CA ARG A 225 4.12 -8.10 13.49
C ARG A 225 4.30 -9.31 12.57
N THR A 226 4.99 -10.35 13.05
CA THR A 226 5.16 -11.66 12.37
C THR A 226 3.86 -12.41 12.10
N THR A 227 2.74 -12.01 12.70
CA THR A 227 1.38 -12.54 12.48
C THR A 227 0.73 -12.09 11.17
N GLY A 228 1.33 -11.12 10.44
CA GLY A 228 0.79 -10.61 9.17
C GLY A 228 -0.15 -9.41 9.33
N GLU A 229 -0.46 -9.02 10.56
CA GLU A 229 -1.34 -7.90 10.88
C GLU A 229 -0.74 -6.55 10.44
N THR A 230 -1.37 -5.87 9.48
CA THR A 230 -1.04 -4.49 9.09
C THR A 230 -1.68 -3.44 10.01
N ARG A 231 -2.62 -3.86 10.85
CA ARG A 231 -3.28 -3.06 11.87
C ARG A 231 -3.41 -3.89 13.15
N VAL A 232 -3.07 -3.30 14.29
CA VAL A 232 -3.15 -3.93 15.61
C VAL A 232 -4.02 -3.04 16.50
N GLU A 233 -5.05 -3.63 17.11
CA GLU A 233 -6.02 -2.95 17.96
C GLU A 233 -5.94 -3.43 19.43
N ASP A 234 -6.60 -2.69 20.32
CA ASP A 234 -6.89 -3.03 21.73
C ASP A 234 -5.71 -3.55 22.57
N ARG A 235 -4.52 -2.96 22.37
CA ARG A 235 -3.37 -3.19 23.25
C ARG A 235 -3.50 -2.33 24.50
N VAL A 236 -3.54 -2.99 25.66
CA VAL A 236 -3.56 -2.41 27.00
C VAL A 236 -2.12 -2.33 27.50
N VAL A 237 -1.58 -1.12 27.64
CA VAL A 237 -0.25 -0.90 28.24
C VAL A 237 -0.42 -0.26 29.61
N LEU A 238 0.15 -0.89 30.64
CA LEU A 238 0.28 -0.32 31.99
C LEU A 238 1.49 0.61 32.01
N VAL A 239 1.28 1.83 32.47
CA VAL A 239 2.26 2.92 32.48
C VAL A 239 2.33 3.47 33.90
N PRO A 240 3.39 3.20 34.69
CA PRO A 240 3.44 3.58 36.10
C PRO A 240 3.97 5.01 36.36
N ASN A 241 3.62 5.54 37.53
CA ASN A 241 3.84 6.93 37.97
C ASN A 241 5.26 7.51 37.84
N ALA A 242 5.39 8.53 36.99
CA ALA A 242 6.59 9.32 36.72
C ALA A 242 7.35 9.95 37.92
N GLU A 243 6.73 10.09 39.11
CA GLU A 243 7.31 10.81 40.26
C GLU A 243 8.04 9.91 41.29
N LEU A 244 8.03 8.59 41.11
CA LEU A 244 8.79 7.63 41.94
C LEU A 244 9.69 6.69 41.12
N VAL A 245 9.42 6.59 39.83
CA VAL A 245 10.35 6.14 38.79
C VAL A 245 10.15 7.14 37.66
N GLY A 246 11.21 7.77 37.18
CA GLY A 246 11.08 8.80 36.17
C GLY A 246 10.29 8.35 34.93
N LEU A 247 9.27 9.16 34.61
CA LEU A 247 8.42 9.10 33.41
C LEU A 247 7.60 7.81 33.17
N ASP A 248 6.29 8.00 33.15
CA ASP A 248 5.35 7.25 32.32
C ASP A 248 5.92 6.99 30.89
N LEU A 249 5.96 5.72 30.48
CA LEU A 249 6.59 5.23 29.24
C LEU A 249 5.61 4.42 28.37
N LEU A 250 5.55 4.69 27.07
CA LEU A 250 4.80 3.87 26.10
C LEU A 250 5.73 3.08 25.17
N ALA A 251 6.14 1.91 25.65
CA ALA A 251 6.77 0.90 24.82
C ALA A 251 5.69 0.27 23.94
N PHE A 252 5.57 0.76 22.71
CA PHE A 252 4.88 0.00 21.69
C PHE A 252 5.68 -1.27 21.43
N GLU A 253 5.08 -2.42 21.72
CA GLU A 253 5.48 -3.70 21.15
C GLU A 253 5.24 -3.67 19.62
N PHE A 254 6.07 -2.92 18.90
CA PHE A 254 6.37 -3.23 17.53
C PHE A 254 7.62 -4.07 17.53
N THR A 255 7.42 -5.36 17.33
CA THR A 255 8.38 -6.19 16.60
C THR A 255 8.38 -5.73 15.14
N THR A 256 8.84 -4.51 14.86
CA THR A 256 8.74 -3.90 13.52
C THR A 256 9.58 -4.72 12.55
N ASN A 257 8.91 -5.54 11.75
CA ASN A 257 9.53 -6.34 10.73
C ASN A 257 10.04 -5.44 9.59
N MET A 258 11.35 -5.38 9.40
CA MET A 258 12.01 -4.81 8.23
C MET A 258 12.05 -5.88 7.14
N CYS A 259 11.10 -5.81 6.20
CA CYS A 259 11.14 -6.65 5.01
C CYS A 259 11.93 -5.92 3.90
N GLN A 260 12.82 -6.65 3.23
CA GLN A 260 13.39 -6.19 1.97
C GLN A 260 12.26 -6.05 0.94
N PRO A 261 12.24 -4.98 0.12
CA PRO A 261 11.14 -4.76 -0.83
C PRO A 261 11.09 -5.83 -1.92
N ASN A 262 12.26 -6.28 -2.40
CA ASN A 262 12.40 -7.19 -3.53
C ASN A 262 12.80 -8.59 -3.07
N GLN A 263 11.89 -9.30 -2.42
CA GLN A 263 12.09 -10.68 -1.93
C GLN A 263 11.97 -11.75 -3.03
N VAL A 264 11.37 -11.41 -4.17
CA VAL A 264 11.32 -12.22 -5.39
C VAL A 264 11.68 -11.33 -6.58
N GLN A 265 12.23 -11.93 -7.63
CA GLN A 265 12.51 -11.26 -8.91
C GLN A 265 11.93 -12.06 -10.07
N LEU A 266 11.31 -11.36 -11.02
CA LEU A 266 10.73 -11.91 -12.24
C LEU A 266 11.37 -11.25 -13.48
N ILE A 267 12.01 -12.07 -14.31
CA ILE A 267 12.51 -11.67 -15.63
C ILE A 267 11.67 -12.34 -16.71
N LYS A 268 11.34 -11.60 -17.77
CA LYS A 268 10.57 -12.09 -18.92
C LYS A 268 11.30 -11.81 -20.23
N THR A 269 11.35 -12.81 -21.11
CA THR A 269 11.88 -12.71 -22.48
C THR A 269 11.00 -13.48 -23.47
N GLY A 270 11.12 -13.17 -24.76
CA GLY A 270 10.59 -13.98 -25.87
C GLY A 270 11.73 -14.51 -26.75
N ASP A 271 11.47 -15.58 -27.50
CA ASP A 271 12.40 -16.16 -28.49
C ASP A 271 12.69 -15.22 -29.67
N ARG A 272 11.84 -14.21 -29.90
CA ARG A 272 11.93 -13.29 -31.05
C ARG A 272 11.46 -11.87 -30.69
N ALA A 273 11.94 -10.90 -31.47
CA ALA A 273 11.59 -9.48 -31.37
C ALA A 273 10.48 -9.05 -32.36
N ALA A 274 10.18 -9.87 -33.37
CA ALA A 274 9.09 -9.67 -34.31
C ALA A 274 8.44 -11.00 -34.70
N ALA A 275 7.17 -10.98 -35.11
CA ALA A 275 6.42 -12.17 -35.52
C ALA A 275 5.25 -11.79 -36.45
N GLU A 276 4.73 -12.77 -37.18
CA GLU A 276 3.59 -12.64 -38.09
C GLU A 276 2.40 -13.51 -37.63
N PRO A 277 1.14 -13.16 -37.94
CA PRO A 277 -0.01 -14.02 -37.68
C PRO A 277 0.19 -15.46 -38.19
N GLY A 278 -0.10 -16.43 -37.32
CA GLY A 278 0.23 -17.85 -37.51
C GLY A 278 1.48 -18.30 -36.74
N ASP A 279 2.44 -17.40 -36.47
CA ASP A 279 3.65 -17.71 -35.69
C ASP A 279 3.31 -18.23 -34.28
N THR A 280 4.15 -19.13 -33.78
CA THR A 280 4.20 -19.49 -32.36
C THR A 280 5.43 -18.82 -31.72
N VAL A 281 5.19 -17.99 -30.71
CA VAL A 281 6.21 -17.31 -29.90
C VAL A 281 6.42 -18.12 -28.62
N ILE A 282 7.68 -18.29 -28.21
CA ILE A 282 8.05 -18.97 -26.97
C ILE A 282 8.53 -17.91 -25.98
N TYR A 283 7.73 -17.69 -24.94
CA TYR A 283 8.09 -16.85 -23.81
C TYR A 283 8.87 -17.65 -22.76
N ARG A 284 9.85 -17.02 -22.15
CA ARG A 284 10.60 -17.53 -21.00
C ARG A 284 10.43 -16.58 -19.82
N LEU A 285 10.19 -17.16 -18.65
CA LEU A 285 10.12 -16.48 -17.37
C LEU A 285 11.19 -17.07 -16.46
N SER A 286 11.87 -16.23 -15.70
CA SER A 286 12.84 -16.63 -14.68
C SER A 286 12.42 -15.99 -13.36
N VAL A 287 12.08 -16.83 -12.38
CA VAL A 287 11.62 -16.42 -11.05
C VAL A 287 12.71 -16.77 -10.04
N LYS A 288 13.37 -15.76 -9.48
CA LYS A 288 14.44 -15.92 -8.49
C LYS A 288 13.96 -15.53 -7.10
N ASN A 289 14.26 -16.36 -6.10
CA ASN A 289 14.06 -16.00 -4.70
C ASN A 289 15.28 -15.19 -4.21
N LEU A 290 15.02 -13.96 -3.78
CA LEU A 290 16.00 -13.03 -3.23
C LEU A 290 15.88 -12.88 -1.71
N SER A 291 14.88 -13.50 -1.09
CA SER A 291 14.64 -13.46 0.35
C SER A 291 15.59 -14.36 1.14
N ASP A 292 15.55 -14.19 2.46
CA ASP A 292 16.25 -14.94 3.50
C ASP A 292 15.63 -16.32 3.81
N VAL A 293 14.46 -16.66 3.25
CA VAL A 293 13.75 -17.92 3.49
C VAL A 293 13.27 -18.58 2.20
N THR A 294 12.84 -19.84 2.30
CA THR A 294 12.18 -20.53 1.18
C THR A 294 10.84 -19.84 0.88
N LEU A 295 10.53 -19.65 -0.40
CA LEU A 295 9.22 -19.19 -0.86
C LEU A 295 8.36 -20.40 -1.26
N ASN A 296 7.07 -20.38 -0.92
CA ASN A 296 6.07 -21.37 -1.32
C ASN A 296 4.94 -20.71 -2.13
N ASN A 297 4.02 -21.53 -2.65
CA ASN A 297 2.82 -21.08 -3.38
C ASN A 297 3.13 -20.06 -4.50
N VAL A 298 4.11 -20.39 -5.36
CA VAL A 298 4.55 -19.50 -6.45
C VAL A 298 3.49 -19.49 -7.56
N VAL A 299 2.90 -18.31 -7.77
CA VAL A 299 1.84 -18.05 -8.75
C VAL A 299 2.27 -16.94 -9.70
N ILE A 300 2.36 -17.26 -10.98
CA ILE A 300 2.62 -16.28 -12.03
C ILE A 300 1.30 -15.97 -12.74
N THR A 301 0.98 -14.69 -12.92
CA THR A 301 -0.09 -14.22 -13.79
C THR A 301 0.51 -13.49 -14.98
N ASP A 302 0.16 -13.92 -16.19
CA ASP A 302 0.69 -13.41 -17.45
C ASP A 302 -0.45 -12.94 -18.36
N SER A 303 -0.46 -11.65 -18.70
CA SER A 303 -1.44 -11.00 -19.56
C SER A 303 -0.94 -10.97 -21.00
N LEU A 304 -1.50 -11.83 -21.86
CA LEU A 304 -1.25 -11.84 -23.29
C LEU A 304 -1.86 -10.60 -23.97
N PRO A 305 -1.18 -9.98 -24.95
CA PRO A 305 -1.77 -8.92 -25.77
C PRO A 305 -2.92 -9.44 -26.63
N PHE A 306 -3.74 -8.53 -27.15
CA PHE A 306 -4.83 -8.86 -28.06
C PHE A 306 -4.32 -9.63 -29.29
N GLY A 307 -5.09 -10.64 -29.73
CA GLY A 307 -4.74 -11.52 -30.85
C GLY A 307 -3.71 -12.63 -30.53
N PHE A 308 -3.46 -12.96 -29.26
CA PHE A 308 -2.56 -14.04 -28.86
C PHE A 308 -3.32 -15.18 -28.18
N ASN A 309 -3.19 -16.39 -28.72
CA ASN A 309 -3.77 -17.61 -28.17
C ASN A 309 -2.72 -18.40 -27.39
N PHE A 310 -2.92 -18.55 -26.08
CA PHE A 310 -2.09 -19.43 -25.25
C PHE A 310 -2.19 -20.90 -25.69
N ILE A 311 -1.09 -21.65 -25.63
CA ILE A 311 -1.05 -23.09 -25.91
C ILE A 311 -0.88 -23.87 -24.58
N PRO A 312 -1.93 -24.41 -23.95
CA PRO A 312 -1.85 -24.94 -22.58
C PRO A 312 -0.83 -26.07 -22.37
N LYS A 313 -0.68 -26.96 -23.37
CA LYS A 313 0.26 -28.09 -23.30
C LYS A 313 1.74 -27.70 -23.55
N SER A 314 2.01 -26.41 -23.81
CA SER A 314 3.37 -25.91 -24.06
C SER A 314 4.19 -25.63 -22.79
N VAL A 315 3.53 -25.48 -21.64
CA VAL A 315 4.20 -25.07 -20.40
C VAL A 315 5.24 -26.10 -19.98
N ARG A 316 6.46 -25.65 -19.76
CA ARG A 316 7.57 -26.40 -19.16
C ARG A 316 8.13 -25.57 -18.02
N GLY A 317 8.45 -26.22 -16.92
CA GLY A 317 9.10 -25.60 -15.77
C GLY A 317 10.27 -26.44 -15.31
N GLU A 318 11.30 -25.80 -14.80
CA GLU A 318 12.42 -26.45 -14.13
C GLU A 318 12.85 -25.66 -12.88
N LEU A 319 13.43 -26.40 -11.93
CA LEU A 319 14.14 -25.88 -10.78
C LEU A 319 15.40 -26.73 -10.63
N ASN A 320 16.57 -26.11 -10.64
CA ASN A 320 17.87 -26.79 -10.54
C ASN A 320 18.08 -27.90 -11.59
N GLY A 321 17.59 -27.68 -12.81
CA GLY A 321 17.63 -28.66 -13.91
C GLY A 321 16.68 -29.86 -13.76
N GLN A 322 15.88 -29.90 -12.70
CA GLN A 322 14.82 -30.90 -12.52
C GLN A 322 13.48 -30.35 -13.00
N PRO A 323 12.68 -31.11 -13.77
CA PRO A 323 11.40 -30.65 -14.26
C PRO A 323 10.39 -30.47 -13.12
N ILE A 324 9.67 -29.35 -13.13
CA ILE A 324 8.56 -29.08 -12.19
C ILE A 324 7.24 -28.91 -12.94
N THR A 325 6.18 -29.48 -12.36
CA THR A 325 4.82 -29.39 -12.93
C THR A 325 4.23 -28.02 -12.61
N PHE A 326 3.60 -27.44 -13.64
CA PHE A 326 2.73 -26.27 -13.52
C PHE A 326 1.30 -26.63 -13.91
N THR A 327 0.33 -26.08 -13.20
CA THR A 327 -1.09 -26.14 -13.56
C THR A 327 -1.48 -24.82 -14.22
N PRO A 328 -1.58 -24.75 -15.56
CA PRO A 328 -2.02 -23.55 -16.24
C PRO A 328 -3.54 -23.39 -16.19
N VAL A 329 -4.00 -22.18 -15.90
CA VAL A 329 -5.40 -21.77 -15.98
C VAL A 329 -5.48 -20.53 -16.86
N SER A 330 -6.26 -20.56 -17.94
CA SER A 330 -6.45 -19.41 -18.84
C SER A 330 -7.85 -18.83 -18.71
N ASN A 331 -7.96 -17.53 -18.45
CA ASN A 331 -9.21 -16.78 -18.47
C ASN A 331 -9.08 -15.63 -19.48
N GLY A 332 -9.58 -15.86 -20.70
CA GLY A 332 -9.31 -14.99 -21.84
C GLY A 332 -7.80 -14.81 -22.05
N ASN A 333 -7.36 -13.55 -22.10
CA ASN A 333 -5.97 -13.15 -22.27
C ASN A 333 -5.07 -13.38 -21.04
N ASN A 334 -5.63 -13.67 -19.87
CA ASN A 334 -4.84 -13.86 -18.65
C ASN A 334 -4.57 -15.34 -18.40
N ILE A 335 -3.29 -15.71 -18.40
CA ILE A 335 -2.79 -17.03 -18.01
C ILE A 335 -2.37 -16.96 -16.53
N THR A 336 -2.75 -17.94 -15.73
CA THR A 336 -2.18 -18.16 -14.39
C THR A 336 -1.43 -19.48 -14.37
N LEU A 337 -0.15 -19.46 -14.02
CA LEU A 337 0.70 -20.63 -13.84
C LEU A 337 0.94 -20.83 -12.34
N ARG A 338 0.47 -21.94 -11.79
CA ARG A 338 0.68 -22.32 -10.38
C ARG A 338 1.58 -23.53 -10.28
N THR A 339 2.48 -23.57 -9.29
CA THR A 339 3.23 -24.77 -8.92
C THR A 339 3.19 -25.00 -7.41
N ASN A 340 3.24 -26.27 -7.02
CA ASN A 340 3.40 -26.69 -5.62
C ASN A 340 4.88 -26.82 -5.22
N ALA A 341 5.82 -26.54 -6.14
CA ALA A 341 7.24 -26.54 -5.85
C ALA A 341 7.59 -25.36 -4.92
N ASN A 342 8.32 -25.67 -3.85
CA ASN A 342 8.98 -24.66 -3.02
C ASN A 342 10.20 -24.11 -3.77
N LEU A 343 10.47 -22.81 -3.61
CA LEU A 343 11.60 -22.11 -4.20
C LEU A 343 12.61 -21.72 -3.11
N PRO A 344 13.71 -22.49 -2.94
CA PRO A 344 14.70 -22.21 -1.89
C PRO A 344 15.43 -20.88 -2.10
N VAL A 345 16.07 -20.38 -1.04
CA VAL A 345 16.87 -19.14 -1.05
C VAL A 345 17.89 -19.13 -2.20
N GLY A 346 17.94 -18.03 -2.95
CA GLY A 346 18.88 -17.82 -4.05
C GLY A 346 18.61 -18.62 -5.33
N GLN A 347 17.70 -19.62 -5.29
CA GLN A 347 17.40 -20.48 -6.43
C GLN A 347 16.46 -19.82 -7.44
N VAL A 348 16.39 -20.43 -8.62
CA VAL A 348 15.67 -19.91 -9.78
C VAL A 348 14.76 -20.99 -10.36
N ILE A 349 13.47 -20.65 -10.52
CA ILE A 349 12.54 -21.39 -11.37
C ILE A 349 12.61 -20.78 -12.78
N ASN A 350 12.92 -21.60 -13.78
CA ASN A 350 12.76 -21.21 -15.19
C ASN A 350 11.47 -21.83 -15.73
N ILE A 351 10.71 -21.03 -16.48
CA ILE A 351 9.44 -21.43 -17.10
C ILE A 351 9.50 -21.07 -18.57
N ALA A 352 9.09 -21.98 -19.44
CA ALA A 352 8.84 -21.70 -20.85
C ALA A 352 7.39 -22.02 -21.19
N TYR A 353 6.74 -21.17 -21.99
CA TYR A 353 5.42 -21.45 -22.55
C TYR A 353 5.28 -20.76 -23.91
N ALA A 354 4.30 -21.21 -24.70
CA ALA A 354 4.07 -20.73 -26.04
C ALA A 354 2.69 -20.08 -26.22
N ALA A 355 2.64 -19.10 -27.10
CA ALA A 355 1.42 -18.48 -27.60
C ALA A 355 1.48 -18.35 -29.12
N GLN A 356 0.35 -18.61 -29.79
CA GLN A 356 0.20 -18.44 -31.24
C GLN A 356 -0.46 -17.09 -31.55
N LEU A 357 0.03 -16.39 -32.57
CA LEU A 357 -0.58 -15.16 -33.05
C LEU A 357 -1.76 -15.45 -33.98
N THR A 358 -2.89 -14.78 -33.77
CA THR A 358 -4.03 -14.77 -34.70
C THR A 358 -3.92 -13.59 -35.68
N ALA A 359 -4.80 -13.53 -36.69
CA ALA A 359 -4.87 -12.39 -37.61
C ALA A 359 -5.13 -11.05 -36.87
N ASP A 360 -5.88 -11.09 -35.77
CA ASP A 360 -6.16 -9.91 -34.94
C ASP A 360 -4.93 -9.36 -34.19
N ALA A 361 -3.82 -10.12 -34.10
CA ALA A 361 -2.59 -9.65 -33.46
C ALA A 361 -2.04 -8.36 -34.11
N VAL A 362 -2.32 -8.14 -35.39
CA VAL A 362 -1.92 -6.93 -36.14
C VAL A 362 -2.54 -5.65 -35.55
N ARG A 363 -3.71 -5.78 -34.90
CA ARG A 363 -4.42 -4.70 -34.20
C ARG A 363 -4.08 -4.63 -32.71
N GLY A 364 -3.29 -5.59 -32.21
CA GLY A 364 -2.82 -5.66 -30.84
C GLY A 364 -1.52 -4.90 -30.60
N THR A 365 -1.21 -4.63 -29.33
CA THR A 365 0.03 -3.91 -28.96
C THR A 365 1.30 -4.75 -29.07
N GLY A 366 1.19 -6.08 -29.15
CA GLY A 366 2.32 -7.01 -29.04
C GLY A 366 3.05 -6.99 -27.69
N ARG A 367 2.55 -6.26 -26.68
CA ARG A 367 3.15 -6.16 -25.35
C ARG A 367 2.60 -7.26 -24.44
N ASN A 368 3.45 -8.19 -24.01
CA ASN A 368 3.08 -9.25 -23.08
C ASN A 368 3.70 -8.97 -21.69
N SER A 369 2.92 -9.13 -20.63
CA SER A 369 3.24 -8.66 -19.27
C SER A 369 2.99 -9.72 -18.21
N ALA A 370 3.96 -9.98 -17.34
CA ALA A 370 3.88 -10.97 -16.27
C ALA A 370 4.08 -10.34 -14.88
N ILE A 371 3.38 -10.86 -13.88
CA ILE A 371 3.55 -10.56 -12.45
C ILE A 371 3.69 -11.90 -11.71
N VAL A 372 4.59 -11.97 -10.73
CA VAL A 372 4.71 -13.10 -9.81
C VAL A 372 4.21 -12.72 -8.43
N ASN A 373 3.56 -13.67 -7.75
CA ASN A 373 3.29 -13.63 -6.33
C ASN A 373 3.81 -14.95 -5.73
N ALA A 374 4.35 -14.89 -4.52
CA ALA A 374 4.76 -16.04 -3.74
C ALA A 374 4.53 -15.74 -2.25
N GLN A 375 4.60 -16.76 -1.39
CA GLN A 375 4.50 -16.60 0.05
C GLN A 375 5.79 -17.03 0.74
N ARG A 376 6.13 -16.44 1.87
CA ARG A 376 7.25 -16.90 2.70
C ARG A 376 6.87 -18.18 3.46
N ALA A 377 7.78 -19.15 3.55
CA ALA A 377 7.53 -20.40 4.26
C ALA A 377 7.53 -20.29 5.80
N ASP A 378 8.06 -19.21 6.37
CA ASP A 378 8.16 -18.99 7.83
C ASP A 378 6.89 -18.39 8.44
N ASN A 379 6.29 -17.40 7.78
CA ASN A 379 5.16 -16.62 8.29
C ASN A 379 4.02 -16.40 7.26
N GLY A 380 4.12 -16.96 6.05
CA GLY A 380 3.09 -16.87 5.02
C GLY A 380 2.95 -15.52 4.33
N PHE A 381 3.82 -14.53 4.60
CA PHE A 381 3.69 -13.19 4.01
C PHE A 381 3.83 -13.25 2.50
N SER A 382 2.97 -12.48 1.82
CA SER A 382 3.01 -12.38 0.36
C SER A 382 4.15 -11.48 -0.10
N THR A 383 4.91 -11.96 -1.09
CA THR A 383 5.89 -11.18 -1.86
C THR A 383 5.50 -11.20 -3.33
N LYS A 384 5.83 -10.13 -4.06
CA LYS A 384 5.45 -9.93 -5.47
C LYS A 384 6.53 -9.20 -6.24
N ASP A 385 6.60 -9.44 -7.54
CA ASP A 385 7.39 -8.64 -8.49
C ASP A 385 6.72 -8.58 -9.87
N GLY A 386 7.09 -7.56 -10.65
CA GLY A 386 6.54 -7.22 -11.96
C GLY A 386 5.88 -5.83 -11.99
N PRO A 387 5.38 -5.39 -13.16
CA PRO A 387 5.23 -6.18 -14.39
C PRO A 387 6.54 -6.35 -15.17
N ALA A 388 6.97 -7.60 -15.37
CA ALA A 388 8.03 -7.94 -16.30
C ALA A 388 7.42 -8.06 -17.71
N THR A 389 7.89 -7.26 -18.69
CA THR A 389 7.26 -7.18 -20.02
C THR A 389 8.20 -7.49 -21.17
N HIS A 390 7.72 -8.27 -22.16
CA HIS A 390 8.37 -8.44 -23.46
C HIS A 390 7.53 -7.79 -24.55
N GLN A 391 8.17 -7.02 -25.44
CA GLN A 391 7.52 -6.31 -26.54
C GLN A 391 7.82 -6.99 -27.87
N LEU A 392 6.78 -7.39 -28.58
CA LEU A 392 6.90 -7.98 -29.91
C LEU A 392 6.47 -6.96 -30.98
N LYS A 393 7.26 -6.81 -32.05
CA LYS A 393 6.83 -6.07 -33.25
C LYS A 393 6.01 -6.99 -34.15
N ILE A 394 4.69 -6.81 -34.13
CA ILE A 394 3.81 -7.56 -35.03
C ILE A 394 4.02 -7.06 -36.46
N ARG A 395 4.22 -7.98 -37.39
CA ARG A 395 4.23 -7.71 -38.83
C ARG A 395 2.92 -8.25 -39.41
N PRO A 396 2.23 -7.51 -40.30
CA PRO A 396 0.97 -8.00 -40.88
C PRO A 396 1.10 -9.27 -41.74
N GLY A 397 2.30 -9.53 -42.29
CA GLY A 397 2.54 -10.69 -43.16
C GLY A 397 1.55 -10.76 -44.32
N ILE A 398 1.08 -11.96 -44.63
CA ILE A 398 0.08 -12.22 -45.68
C ILE A 398 -1.36 -11.80 -45.32
N VAL A 399 -1.63 -11.42 -44.06
CA VAL A 399 -2.96 -10.97 -43.60
C VAL A 399 -3.04 -9.45 -43.44
N ALA A 400 -2.17 -8.72 -44.14
CA ALA A 400 -2.25 -7.27 -44.24
C ALA A 400 -3.59 -6.84 -44.87
N ASP A 401 -4.48 -6.27 -44.05
CA ASP A 401 -5.77 -5.73 -44.50
C ASP A 401 -5.69 -4.22 -44.81
N CYS A 402 -4.49 -3.66 -44.96
CA CYS A 402 -4.33 -2.27 -45.34
C CYS A 402 -4.92 -2.00 -46.73
N GLY A 403 -5.74 -0.96 -46.83
CA GLY A 403 -6.31 -0.50 -48.09
C GLY A 403 -5.51 0.65 -48.71
N THR A 404 -6.05 1.20 -49.80
CA THR A 404 -5.51 2.37 -50.50
C THR A 404 -6.54 3.51 -50.56
N ILE A 405 -6.14 4.71 -50.15
CA ILE A 405 -6.88 5.94 -50.45
C ILE A 405 -6.35 6.47 -51.78
N ILE A 406 -7.22 6.72 -52.75
CA ILE A 406 -6.90 7.47 -53.96
C ILE A 406 -7.71 8.76 -54.03
N GLY A 407 -7.26 9.75 -54.78
CA GLY A 407 -8.07 10.94 -54.99
C GLY A 407 -7.57 11.85 -56.10
N ARG A 408 -8.39 12.84 -56.43
CA ARG A 408 -8.04 13.96 -57.30
C ARG A 408 -8.41 15.29 -56.65
N VAL A 409 -7.52 16.27 -56.76
CA VAL A 409 -7.86 17.70 -56.61
C VAL A 409 -8.08 18.26 -58.02
N PHE A 410 -9.24 18.84 -58.28
CA PHE A 410 -9.65 19.24 -59.62
C PHE A 410 -10.49 20.52 -59.63
N GLU A 411 -10.50 21.19 -60.77
CA GLU A 411 -11.35 22.34 -61.06
C GLU A 411 -12.76 21.87 -61.43
N ASP A 412 -13.70 22.00 -60.50
CA ASP A 412 -15.11 21.67 -60.69
C ASP A 412 -15.81 22.85 -61.36
N LYS A 413 -16.19 22.66 -62.63
CA LYS A 413 -16.78 23.70 -63.48
C LYS A 413 -18.30 23.70 -63.45
N ASN A 414 -18.90 22.57 -63.07
CA ASN A 414 -20.34 22.36 -63.13
C ASN A 414 -21.02 22.37 -61.74
N PHE A 415 -20.21 22.39 -60.69
CA PHE A 415 -20.61 22.48 -59.28
C PHE A 415 -21.35 21.25 -58.75
N ASP A 416 -21.05 20.06 -59.27
CA ASP A 416 -21.59 18.78 -58.77
C ASP A 416 -20.60 17.97 -57.93
N GLY A 417 -19.31 18.33 -57.95
CA GLY A 417 -18.20 17.74 -57.21
C GLY A 417 -18.00 16.23 -57.38
N GLU A 418 -18.53 15.64 -58.46
CA GLU A 418 -17.85 14.56 -59.18
C GLU A 418 -16.91 15.20 -60.21
N GLN A 419 -16.11 14.39 -60.90
CA GLN A 419 -15.10 14.91 -61.81
C GLN A 419 -15.30 14.38 -63.22
N GLN A 420 -15.50 15.29 -64.18
CA GLN A 420 -15.90 14.95 -65.55
C GLN A 420 -14.83 15.31 -66.60
N PRO A 421 -14.89 14.75 -67.83
CA PRO A 421 -14.06 15.21 -68.94
C PRO A 421 -14.21 16.72 -69.18
N GLY A 422 -13.09 17.43 -69.34
CA GLY A 422 -13.05 18.91 -69.45
C GLY A 422 -12.63 19.63 -68.16
N GLU A 423 -12.52 18.90 -67.05
CA GLU A 423 -12.10 19.44 -65.75
C GLU A 423 -10.62 19.14 -65.47
N PRO A 424 -9.75 20.17 -65.48
CA PRO A 424 -8.33 20.00 -65.20
C PRO A 424 -8.09 19.64 -63.73
N GLY A 425 -6.96 19.00 -63.48
CA GLY A 425 -6.51 18.66 -62.13
C GLY A 425 -5.54 19.70 -61.62
N ILE A 426 -5.52 19.91 -60.31
CA ILE A 426 -4.68 20.93 -59.68
C ILE A 426 -3.38 20.29 -59.19
N ALA A 427 -2.28 20.67 -59.82
CA ALA A 427 -0.95 20.20 -59.48
C ALA A 427 -0.44 20.79 -58.15
N ASN A 428 0.40 20.04 -57.44
CA ASN A 428 1.04 20.46 -56.18
C ASN A 428 0.09 20.82 -55.02
N ALA A 429 -1.21 20.50 -55.15
CA ALA A 429 -2.18 20.66 -54.08
C ALA A 429 -1.83 19.73 -52.91
N VAL A 430 -1.93 20.24 -51.69
CA VAL A 430 -1.50 19.58 -50.46
C VAL A 430 -2.70 19.09 -49.67
N ILE A 431 -2.69 17.82 -49.29
CA ILE A 431 -3.71 17.20 -48.44
C ILE A 431 -3.05 16.73 -47.15
N PHE A 432 -3.60 17.14 -46.01
CA PHE A 432 -3.21 16.61 -44.70
C PHE A 432 -4.23 15.59 -44.21
N LEU A 433 -3.78 14.43 -43.74
CA LEU A 433 -4.64 13.45 -43.06
C LEU A 433 -4.59 13.63 -41.53
N GLN A 434 -5.58 13.06 -40.83
CA GLN A 434 -5.71 13.13 -39.38
C GLN A 434 -4.56 12.49 -38.59
N ASP A 435 -3.73 11.67 -39.24
CA ASP A 435 -2.54 11.02 -38.69
C ASP A 435 -1.24 11.85 -38.88
N GLY A 436 -1.35 13.03 -39.51
CA GLY A 436 -0.23 13.92 -39.82
C GLY A 436 0.43 13.68 -41.18
N ASN A 437 -0.03 12.71 -41.97
CA ASN A 437 0.50 12.49 -43.32
C ASN A 437 0.21 13.68 -44.24
N ARG A 438 1.26 14.19 -44.90
CA ARG A 438 1.18 15.27 -45.90
C ARG A 438 1.36 14.71 -47.31
N ILE A 439 0.29 14.73 -48.09
CA ILE A 439 0.25 14.30 -49.50
C ILE A 439 0.39 15.54 -50.40
N THR A 440 0.96 15.37 -51.59
CA THR A 440 1.00 16.40 -52.63
C THR A 440 0.60 15.78 -53.97
N THR A 441 -0.27 16.46 -54.72
CA THR A 441 -0.80 15.94 -55.99
C THR A 441 0.21 16.00 -57.14
N ASP A 442 0.07 15.06 -58.08
CA ASP A 442 0.81 15.03 -59.34
C ASP A 442 0.37 16.17 -60.31
N PRO A 443 1.04 16.35 -61.46
CA PRO A 443 0.65 17.37 -62.46
C PRO A 443 -0.77 17.23 -63.04
N LYS A 444 -1.44 16.10 -62.82
CA LYS A 444 -2.85 15.85 -63.21
C LYS A 444 -3.79 15.95 -62.02
N GLY A 445 -3.33 16.44 -60.87
CA GLY A 445 -4.10 16.57 -59.63
C GLY A 445 -4.36 15.26 -58.89
N LEU A 446 -3.76 14.15 -59.30
CA LEU A 446 -3.98 12.83 -58.71
C LEU A 446 -3.10 12.60 -57.49
N PHE A 447 -3.58 11.78 -56.55
CA PHE A 447 -2.78 11.25 -55.45
C PHE A 447 -3.22 9.84 -55.05
N SER A 448 -2.32 9.12 -54.37
CA SER A 448 -2.59 7.84 -53.74
C SER A 448 -1.80 7.68 -52.44
N LEU A 449 -2.43 7.12 -51.41
CA LEU A 449 -1.81 6.69 -50.17
C LEU A 449 -2.12 5.20 -49.97
N ALA A 450 -1.08 4.37 -50.09
CA ALA A 450 -1.15 2.92 -49.85
C ALA A 450 -0.81 2.58 -48.39
N ASN A 451 -1.01 1.32 -47.99
CA ASN A 451 -0.74 0.80 -46.65
C ASN A 451 -1.54 1.51 -45.53
N VAL A 452 -2.76 1.98 -45.83
CA VAL A 452 -3.62 2.68 -44.88
C VAL A 452 -4.45 1.65 -44.09
N LEU A 453 -4.45 1.77 -42.76
CA LEU A 453 -5.27 0.90 -41.89
C LEU A 453 -6.78 1.06 -42.20
N PRO A 454 -7.58 -0.02 -42.17
CA PRO A 454 -9.03 0.09 -42.35
C PRO A 454 -9.71 0.96 -41.29
N GLY A 455 -10.79 1.63 -41.67
CA GLY A 455 -11.55 2.50 -40.77
C GLY A 455 -11.88 3.85 -41.38
N SER A 456 -12.18 4.82 -40.53
CA SER A 456 -12.55 6.19 -40.93
C SER A 456 -11.32 7.09 -40.99
N HIS A 457 -11.10 7.74 -42.13
CA HIS A 457 -10.00 8.69 -42.36
C HIS A 457 -10.54 10.05 -42.77
N VAL A 458 -9.88 11.12 -42.33
CA VAL A 458 -10.23 12.50 -42.65
C VAL A 458 -9.04 13.16 -43.33
N GLY A 459 -9.19 13.52 -44.60
CA GLY A 459 -8.24 14.38 -45.31
C GLY A 459 -8.75 15.81 -45.40
N VAL A 460 -7.86 16.78 -45.35
CA VAL A 460 -8.14 18.22 -45.51
C VAL A 460 -7.26 18.79 -46.61
N LEU A 461 -7.88 19.43 -47.60
CA LEU A 461 -7.16 20.20 -48.62
C LEU A 461 -6.66 21.52 -47.98
N ASP A 462 -5.36 21.75 -48.04
CA ASP A 462 -4.75 23.02 -47.68
C ASP A 462 -4.97 24.03 -48.81
N LEU A 463 -5.92 24.96 -48.63
CA LEU A 463 -6.24 25.97 -49.64
C LEU A 463 -5.07 26.93 -49.94
N SER A 464 -4.07 27.05 -49.06
CA SER A 464 -2.88 27.86 -49.34
C SER A 464 -1.96 27.22 -50.41
N SER A 465 -2.08 25.91 -50.61
CA SER A 465 -1.33 25.17 -51.64
C SER A 465 -1.92 25.27 -53.05
N VAL A 466 -3.13 25.85 -53.20
CA VAL A 466 -3.84 26.00 -54.48
C VAL A 466 -4.12 27.48 -54.78
N PRO A 467 -3.08 28.31 -54.97
CA PRO A 467 -3.24 29.75 -55.17
C PRO A 467 -4.08 30.07 -56.42
N GLY A 468 -4.96 31.05 -56.30
CA GLY A 468 -5.93 31.42 -57.36
C GLY A 468 -7.21 30.59 -57.37
N TYR A 469 -7.31 29.57 -56.51
CA TYR A 469 -8.49 28.73 -56.35
C TYR A 469 -9.10 28.86 -54.95
N GLN A 470 -10.41 28.62 -54.86
CA GLN A 470 -11.17 28.47 -53.62
C GLN A 470 -11.96 27.16 -53.65
N LEU A 471 -12.50 26.72 -52.51
CA LEU A 471 -13.36 25.54 -52.45
C LEU A 471 -14.56 25.68 -53.41
N ALA A 472 -14.81 24.67 -54.25
CA ALA A 472 -15.95 24.69 -55.15
C ALA A 472 -17.26 24.55 -54.36
N PRO A 473 -18.27 25.42 -54.59
CA PRO A 473 -19.60 25.20 -54.05
C PRO A 473 -20.24 24.00 -54.75
N ASN A 474 -20.51 22.93 -54.01
CA ASN A 474 -21.22 21.75 -54.50
C ASN A 474 -22.74 21.91 -54.31
N LYS A 475 -23.49 21.85 -55.40
CA LYS A 475 -24.96 22.01 -55.45
C LYS A 475 -25.73 20.70 -55.27
N LYS A 476 -25.05 19.55 -55.28
CA LYS A 476 -25.61 18.20 -55.36
C LYS A 476 -25.41 17.38 -54.07
N PHE A 477 -24.23 17.49 -53.45
CA PHE A 477 -23.82 16.74 -52.25
C PHE A 477 -23.35 17.70 -51.16
N LYS A 478 -24.19 17.91 -50.13
CA LYS A 478 -23.90 18.89 -49.06
C LYS A 478 -22.67 18.52 -48.24
N GLU A 479 -22.39 17.24 -48.03
CA GLU A 479 -21.20 16.75 -47.33
C GLU A 479 -19.89 17.07 -48.05
N ARG A 480 -19.94 17.44 -49.34
CA ARG A 480 -18.77 17.85 -50.13
C ARG A 480 -18.48 19.35 -50.08
N ASN A 481 -19.37 20.15 -49.47
CA ASN A 481 -19.17 21.58 -49.17
C ASN A 481 -18.26 21.80 -47.95
N SER A 482 -17.08 21.18 -47.97
CA SER A 482 -16.05 21.32 -46.94
C SER A 482 -14.67 21.24 -47.57
N GLN A 483 -13.68 21.87 -46.96
CA GLN A 483 -12.27 21.61 -47.22
C GLN A 483 -11.82 20.22 -46.72
N SER A 484 -12.64 19.56 -45.89
CA SER A 484 -12.39 18.22 -45.35
C SER A 484 -13.20 17.13 -46.05
N ARG A 485 -12.71 15.88 -46.01
CA ARG A 485 -13.35 14.68 -46.54
C ARG A 485 -13.20 13.53 -45.55
N LEU A 486 -14.32 13.08 -44.98
CA LEU A 486 -14.40 11.82 -44.26
C LEU A 486 -14.61 10.68 -45.26
N VAL A 487 -13.75 9.67 -45.24
CA VAL A 487 -13.89 8.44 -46.04
C VAL A 487 -13.80 7.22 -45.14
N ARG A 488 -14.52 6.14 -45.50
CA ARG A 488 -14.42 4.85 -44.83
C ARG A 488 -13.68 3.87 -45.72
N LEU A 489 -12.51 3.43 -45.29
CA LEU A 489 -11.69 2.44 -45.97
C LEU A 489 -12.02 1.05 -45.45
N GLU A 490 -12.40 0.15 -46.35
CA GLU A 490 -12.66 -1.26 -46.04
C GLU A 490 -11.36 -2.08 -45.96
N PRO A 491 -11.33 -3.20 -45.22
CA PRO A 491 -10.21 -4.15 -45.20
C PRO A 491 -9.75 -4.57 -46.60
N GLY A 492 -8.49 -4.28 -46.95
CA GLY A 492 -7.89 -4.53 -48.27
C GLY A 492 -8.50 -3.69 -49.41
N GLY A 493 -9.40 -2.76 -49.10
CA GLY A 493 -10.21 -2.05 -50.07
C GLY A 493 -9.53 -0.82 -50.67
N LEU A 494 -10.29 -0.14 -51.55
CA LEU A 494 -9.89 1.12 -52.16
C LEU A 494 -11.02 2.14 -51.98
N VAL A 495 -10.68 3.35 -51.50
CA VAL A 495 -11.65 4.44 -51.31
C VAL A 495 -11.20 5.71 -52.01
N ARG A 496 -12.16 6.53 -52.48
CA ARG A 496 -11.89 7.80 -53.18
C ARG A 496 -12.06 8.98 -52.23
N MET A 497 -11.09 9.90 -52.25
CA MET A 497 -11.09 11.15 -51.50
C MET A 497 -10.82 12.32 -52.44
N ASN A 498 -11.86 12.82 -53.11
CA ASN A 498 -11.73 13.89 -54.10
C ASN A 498 -12.01 15.27 -53.50
N PHE A 499 -11.28 16.28 -53.94
CA PHE A 499 -11.46 17.69 -53.56
C PHE A 499 -11.72 18.53 -54.81
N ALA A 500 -12.81 19.31 -54.75
CA ALA A 500 -13.27 20.16 -55.84
C ALA A 500 -12.93 21.61 -55.50
N VAL A 501 -12.29 22.32 -56.43
CA VAL A 501 -11.99 23.75 -56.31
C VAL A 501 -12.50 24.52 -57.53
N THR A 502 -12.63 25.83 -57.42
CA THR A 502 -13.04 26.74 -58.50
C THR A 502 -12.15 27.99 -58.48
N PRO A 503 -11.88 28.65 -59.61
CA PRO A 503 -11.09 29.88 -59.61
C PRO A 503 -11.70 30.96 -58.72
N THR A 504 -10.88 31.68 -57.98
CA THR A 504 -11.30 32.74 -57.05
C THR A 504 -11.72 34.01 -57.80
N SER A 505 -11.13 34.27 -58.97
CA SER A 505 -11.57 35.30 -59.91
C SER A 505 -12.65 34.77 -60.83
N GLN A 506 -13.83 35.41 -60.83
CA GLN A 506 -14.73 35.29 -61.97
C GLN A 506 -13.99 35.81 -63.21
N GLU A 507 -13.75 34.95 -64.20
CA GLU A 507 -13.46 35.42 -65.55
C GLU A 507 -14.66 36.25 -66.00
N VAL A 508 -14.46 37.56 -66.11
CA VAL A 508 -15.41 38.43 -66.80
C VAL A 508 -15.42 37.97 -68.25
N MET A 509 -16.50 37.27 -68.66
CA MET A 509 -16.77 37.03 -70.06
C MET A 509 -16.73 38.38 -70.78
N LYS A 510 -15.74 38.59 -71.65
CA LYS A 510 -15.77 39.71 -72.58
C LYS A 510 -16.98 39.50 -73.51
N PRO A 511 -17.75 40.57 -73.79
CA PRO A 511 -19.03 40.48 -74.48
C PRO A 511 -18.88 40.07 -75.96
#